data_AF-A0A3B9SP35-F1
#
_entry.id   AF-A0A3B9SP35-F1
#
_cell.length_a   1.000
_cell.length_b   1.000
_cell.length_c   1.000
_cell.angle_alpha   90.00
_cell.angle_beta   90.00
_cell.angle_gamma   90.00
#
_symmetry.space_group_name_H-M   'P 1'
#
loop_
_entity.id
_entity.type
_entity.pdbx_description
1 polymer ?
#
loop_
_entity_poly.entity_id
_entity_poly.type
_entity_poly.pdbx_seq_one_letter_code
_entity_poly.pdbx_strand_id
1 'polypeptide(L)'
;MARAPEGEAAQHPEGEVFRARVLEVKETTGESAVQDLVKTSQLITVEILTGPLKGKKIEVPNATTGNPAYDLHFQPGDQVILWAEMENGRLRDVFISDYARDRYTRYLAIAFILCLFVIGGRKGIKAVVTLGITGLAIAFVLLPLLLKGYNPIGVTVLVCAAVSALTFAVVGGINNKSIAAIIGTTGGVLVAGLLAFAAGTAARLTGFAEEEAAMLLYIPQETFFDFRGLLFAGIIIGALGAVMDVAMSIASAIEEVKKANPSAGRLTLVRAGMNVGKDVMGTMSNTLILAYTGSAIPMLLLFMAYQTPLLKVINLDLVATEIVRALAGSIGLIIAIPITALTAGFLINRPRKRRFVAKKYPEAPASRGRIKQAEVPEPDGWANYPRPNNLPHR
;
A
#
# COMPACT_ATOMS: atom_id res chain seq x y z
N MET A 1 -8.24 -26.82 -5.37
CA MET A 1 -9.62 -26.50 -4.96
C MET A 1 -9.97 -27.42 -3.81
N ALA A 2 -10.23 -26.86 -2.63
CA ALA A 2 -10.62 -27.63 -1.44
C ALA A 2 -12.06 -27.23 -1.08
N ARG A 3 -12.89 -28.22 -0.72
CA ARG A 3 -14.26 -28.01 -0.26
C ARG A 3 -14.21 -27.81 1.26
N ALA A 4 -14.93 -26.82 1.77
CA ALA A 4 -15.26 -26.73 3.19
C ALA A 4 -15.96 -28.04 3.63
N PRO A 5 -15.61 -28.64 4.78
CA PRO A 5 -16.40 -29.74 5.32
C PRO A 5 -17.84 -29.25 5.58
N GLU A 6 -18.83 -30.09 5.27
CA GLU A 6 -20.25 -29.86 5.61
C GLU A 6 -20.40 -29.95 7.14
N GLY A 7 -20.07 -28.88 7.85
CA GLY A 7 -20.51 -28.66 9.22
C GLY A 7 -21.88 -27.99 9.18
N GLU A 8 -22.80 -28.40 10.05
CA GLU A 8 -24.05 -27.67 10.31
C GLU A 8 -23.75 -26.18 10.33
N ALA A 9 -24.42 -25.40 9.47
CA ALA A 9 -24.33 -23.95 9.47
C ALA A 9 -24.71 -23.50 10.89
N ALA A 10 -23.69 -23.20 11.71
CA ALA A 10 -23.90 -22.63 13.02
C ALA A 10 -24.70 -21.36 12.78
N GLN A 11 -25.97 -21.36 13.21
CA GLN A 11 -26.75 -20.15 13.34
C GLN A 11 -25.99 -19.31 14.37
N HIS A 12 -25.08 -18.46 13.90
CA HIS A 12 -24.52 -17.43 14.73
C HIS A 12 -25.68 -16.51 15.08
N PRO A 13 -26.12 -16.44 16.36
CA PRO A 13 -27.15 -15.49 16.72
C PRO A 13 -26.69 -14.09 16.31
N GLU A 14 -27.58 -13.31 15.70
CA GLU A 14 -27.31 -11.93 15.32
C GLU A 14 -27.08 -11.11 16.60
N GLY A 15 -25.83 -11.08 17.07
CA GLY A 15 -25.44 -10.27 18.21
C GLY A 15 -25.27 -8.81 17.81
N GLU A 16 -25.71 -7.92 18.68
CA GLU A 16 -25.49 -6.48 18.56
C GLU A 16 -24.16 -6.08 19.21
N VAL A 17 -23.49 -5.11 18.58
CA VAL A 17 -22.19 -4.60 19.06
C VAL A 17 -22.38 -3.21 19.68
N PHE A 18 -21.93 -3.05 20.92
CA PHE A 18 -22.01 -1.80 21.67
C PHE A 18 -20.64 -1.30 22.08
N ARG A 19 -20.42 0.01 22.07
CA ARG A 19 -19.28 0.62 22.74
C ARG A 19 -19.64 0.89 24.19
N ALA A 20 -18.75 0.56 25.11
CA ALA A 20 -18.92 0.85 26.53
C ALA A 20 -17.65 1.43 27.16
N ARG A 21 -17.79 2.00 28.37
CA ARG A 21 -16.70 2.45 29.22
C ARG A 21 -16.66 1.65 30.50
N VAL A 22 -15.50 1.14 30.87
CA VAL A 22 -15.27 0.48 32.16
C VAL A 22 -15.35 1.53 33.27
N LEU A 23 -16.22 1.30 34.24
CA LEU A 23 -16.38 2.15 35.43
C LEU A 23 -15.66 1.57 36.64
N GLU A 24 -15.77 0.26 36.83
CA GLU A 24 -15.23 -0.45 37.98
C GLU A 24 -14.90 -1.88 37.58
N VAL A 25 -13.80 -2.41 38.14
CA VAL A 25 -13.39 -3.81 37.97
C VAL A 25 -13.34 -4.43 39.36
N LYS A 26 -14.19 -5.43 39.60
CA LYS A 26 -14.23 -6.19 40.86
C LYS A 26 -13.70 -7.58 40.62
N GLU A 27 -12.62 -7.95 41.28
CA GLU A 27 -12.18 -9.34 41.28
C GLU A 27 -13.18 -10.19 42.07
N THR A 28 -13.62 -11.30 41.47
CA THR A 28 -14.49 -12.27 42.11
C THR A 28 -13.69 -13.54 42.34
N THR A 29 -13.43 -13.84 43.60
CA THR A 29 -12.77 -15.09 44.01
C THR A 29 -13.80 -16.23 43.90
N GLY A 30 -13.98 -16.77 42.69
CA GLY A 30 -14.79 -17.96 42.46
C GLY A 30 -13.90 -19.14 42.12
N GLU A 31 -13.94 -20.20 42.95
CA GLU A 31 -13.45 -21.52 42.55
C GLU A 31 -14.28 -21.98 41.35
N SER A 32 -13.73 -21.83 40.15
CA SER A 32 -14.40 -22.31 38.94
C SER A 32 -14.25 -23.82 38.86
N ALA A 33 -15.38 -24.53 38.79
CA ALA A 33 -15.45 -26.00 38.71
C ALA A 33 -14.81 -26.61 37.43
N VAL A 34 -14.30 -25.76 36.53
CA VAL A 34 -13.50 -26.15 35.37
C VAL A 34 -12.03 -26.00 35.74
N GLN A 35 -11.56 -27.00 36.48
CA GLN A 35 -10.18 -27.17 36.93
C GLN A 35 -9.26 -27.23 35.69
N ASP A 36 -8.60 -26.10 35.37
CA ASP A 36 -7.37 -25.93 34.55
C ASP A 36 -7.39 -24.80 33.50
N LEU A 37 -8.52 -24.12 33.22
CA LEU A 37 -8.59 -23.09 32.16
C LEU A 37 -8.90 -21.66 32.62
N VAL A 38 -9.55 -21.46 33.77
CA VAL A 38 -9.89 -20.12 34.28
C VAL A 38 -9.11 -19.86 35.57
N LYS A 39 -8.21 -18.87 35.55
CA LYS A 39 -7.38 -18.48 36.71
C LYS A 39 -8.04 -17.42 37.58
N THR A 40 -8.74 -16.44 36.98
CA THR A 40 -9.41 -15.37 37.74
C THR A 40 -10.73 -15.03 37.08
N SER A 41 -11.77 -14.82 37.90
CA SER A 41 -13.03 -14.24 37.44
C SER A 41 -13.12 -12.80 37.91
N GLN A 42 -13.56 -11.90 37.04
CA GLN A 42 -13.75 -10.48 37.30
C GLN A 42 -15.18 -10.11 36.91
N LEU A 43 -15.80 -9.25 37.70
CA LEU A 43 -17.07 -8.63 37.37
C LEU A 43 -16.82 -7.16 37.03
N ILE A 44 -17.08 -6.78 35.78
CA ILE A 44 -16.73 -5.46 35.27
C ILE A 44 -18.01 -4.66 35.09
N THR A 45 -18.11 -3.54 35.80
CA THR A 45 -19.19 -2.59 35.60
C THR A 45 -18.85 -1.70 34.43
N VAL A 46 -19.70 -1.71 33.40
CA VAL A 46 -19.53 -0.88 32.20
C VAL A 46 -20.73 0.03 31.97
N GLU A 47 -20.48 1.22 31.41
CA GLU A 47 -21.49 2.15 30.93
C GLU A 47 -21.57 2.08 29.40
N ILE A 48 -22.75 1.78 28.85
CA ILE A 48 -22.97 1.73 27.40
C ILE A 48 -22.94 3.16 26.82
N LEU A 49 -22.12 3.39 25.80
CA LEU A 49 -21.91 4.70 25.18
C LEU A 49 -22.67 4.88 23.86
N THR A 50 -23.11 3.81 23.22
CA THR A 50 -23.74 3.81 21.88
C THR A 50 -25.00 2.95 21.84
N GLY A 51 -25.86 3.17 20.84
CA GLY A 51 -27.05 2.34 20.63
C GLY A 51 -28.24 2.69 21.54
N PRO A 52 -29.33 1.92 21.46
CA PRO A 52 -30.58 2.17 22.19
C PRO A 52 -30.43 2.10 23.73
N LEU A 53 -29.38 1.47 24.23
CA LEU A 53 -29.12 1.28 25.65
C LEU A 53 -28.10 2.28 26.23
N LYS A 54 -27.78 3.35 25.50
CA LYS A 54 -26.82 4.38 25.92
C LYS A 54 -27.14 4.95 27.31
N GLY A 55 -26.12 5.05 28.15
CA GLY A 55 -26.19 5.53 29.53
C GLY A 55 -26.57 4.46 30.56
N LYS A 56 -26.97 3.26 30.12
CA LYS A 56 -27.20 2.14 31.04
C LYS A 56 -25.88 1.59 31.55
N LYS A 57 -25.85 1.28 32.84
CA LYS A 57 -24.76 0.57 33.50
C LYS A 57 -25.14 -0.91 33.61
N ILE A 58 -24.23 -1.77 33.22
CA ILE A 58 -24.39 -3.22 33.31
C ILE A 58 -23.13 -3.83 33.90
N GLU A 59 -23.29 -4.97 34.56
CA GLU A 59 -22.16 -5.78 35.04
C GLU A 59 -21.93 -6.91 34.05
N VAL A 60 -20.69 -7.05 33.59
CA VAL A 60 -20.30 -8.05 32.60
C VAL A 60 -19.21 -8.93 33.22
N PRO A 61 -19.40 -10.26 33.28
CA PRO A 61 -18.37 -11.16 33.75
C PRO A 61 -17.24 -11.25 32.73
N ASN A 62 -16.01 -11.27 33.22
CA ASN A 62 -14.79 -11.52 32.46
C ASN A 62 -14.00 -12.62 33.15
N ALA A 63 -13.43 -13.52 32.38
CA ALA A 63 -12.61 -14.61 32.90
C ALA A 63 -11.23 -14.54 32.24
N THR A 64 -10.18 -14.59 33.05
CA THR A 64 -8.80 -14.67 32.56
C THR A 64 -8.29 -16.10 32.69
N THR A 65 -7.55 -16.53 31.67
CA THR A 65 -7.02 -17.88 31.52
C THR A 65 -5.56 -17.99 31.98
N GLY A 66 -4.91 -16.86 32.25
CA GLY A 66 -3.47 -16.76 32.53
C GLY A 66 -2.61 -16.68 31.28
N ASN A 67 -3.22 -16.55 30.09
CA ASN A 67 -2.53 -16.37 28.82
C ASN A 67 -2.65 -14.90 28.36
N PRO A 68 -1.56 -14.11 28.38
CA PRO A 68 -1.58 -12.71 27.97
C PRO A 68 -2.05 -12.46 26.53
N ALA A 69 -2.01 -13.46 25.66
CA ALA A 69 -2.50 -13.33 24.28
C ALA A 69 -4.03 -13.22 24.20
N TYR A 70 -4.75 -13.77 25.18
CA TYR A 70 -6.21 -13.82 25.21
C TYR A 70 -6.82 -13.02 26.37
N ASP A 71 -6.03 -12.79 27.43
CA ASP A 71 -6.53 -12.15 28.64
C ASP A 71 -6.61 -10.62 28.50
N LEU A 72 -7.83 -10.09 28.58
CA LEU A 72 -8.10 -8.66 28.61
C LEU A 72 -8.08 -8.15 30.06
N HIS A 73 -7.11 -7.28 30.37
CA HIS A 73 -6.92 -6.69 31.70
C HIS A 73 -7.39 -5.24 31.76
N PHE A 74 -8.61 -5.03 32.23
CA PHE A 74 -9.26 -3.71 32.18
C PHE A 74 -8.91 -2.81 33.35
N GLN A 75 -8.95 -1.50 33.12
CA GLN A 75 -8.86 -0.45 34.12
C GLN A 75 -10.07 0.49 34.02
N PRO A 76 -10.50 1.12 35.15
CA PRO A 76 -11.49 2.18 35.10
C PRO A 76 -11.11 3.28 34.09
N GLY A 77 -12.03 3.61 33.20
CA GLY A 77 -11.84 4.57 32.12
C GLY A 77 -11.60 3.95 30.74
N ASP A 78 -11.26 2.66 30.66
CA ASP A 78 -11.06 1.97 29.39
C ASP A 78 -12.33 1.97 28.55
N GLN A 79 -12.16 2.13 27.23
CA GLN A 79 -13.26 1.96 26.29
C GLN A 79 -13.18 0.57 25.68
N VAL A 80 -14.31 -0.14 25.69
CA VAL A 80 -14.41 -1.53 25.26
C VAL A 80 -15.55 -1.71 24.26
N ILE A 81 -15.49 -2.82 23.54
CA ILE A 81 -16.52 -3.30 22.62
C ILE A 81 -17.21 -4.47 23.31
N LEU A 82 -18.52 -4.33 23.48
CA LEU A 82 -19.40 -5.38 23.95
C LEU A 82 -20.03 -6.07 22.75
N TRP A 83 -20.10 -7.39 22.82
CA TRP A 83 -21.00 -8.18 21.99
C TRP A 83 -22.15 -8.63 22.89
N ALA A 84 -23.38 -8.45 22.43
CA ALA A 84 -24.56 -8.80 23.20
C ALA A 84 -25.62 -9.49 22.34
N GLU A 85 -26.18 -10.56 22.87
CA GLU A 85 -27.35 -11.21 22.33
C GLU A 85 -28.61 -10.52 22.87
N MET A 86 -29.51 -10.15 21.97
CA MET A 86 -30.71 -9.38 22.29
C MET A 86 -31.95 -10.27 22.16
N GLU A 87 -32.75 -10.34 23.23
CA GLU A 87 -34.03 -11.06 23.22
C GLU A 87 -35.16 -10.10 23.62
N ASN A 88 -36.12 -9.89 22.71
CA ASN A 88 -37.26 -8.98 22.93
C ASN A 88 -36.85 -7.56 23.40
N GLY A 89 -35.73 -7.03 22.88
CA GLY A 89 -35.21 -5.70 23.24
C GLY A 89 -34.50 -5.62 24.60
N ARG A 90 -34.19 -6.76 25.23
CA ARG A 90 -33.41 -6.86 26.47
C ARG A 90 -32.09 -7.59 26.21
N LEU A 91 -31.06 -7.21 26.96
CA LEU A 91 -29.76 -7.90 26.97
C LEU A 91 -29.97 -9.27 27.60
N ARG A 92 -29.64 -10.33 26.87
CA ARG A 92 -29.66 -11.71 27.38
C ARG A 92 -28.27 -12.10 27.85
N ASP A 93 -27.34 -12.20 26.90
CA ASP A 93 -25.94 -12.56 27.15
C ASP A 93 -25.06 -11.43 26.64
N VAL A 94 -24.12 -10.98 27.48
CA VAL A 94 -23.22 -9.86 27.16
C VAL A 94 -21.81 -10.23 27.56
N PHE A 95 -20.87 -10.03 26.63
CA PHE A 95 -19.46 -10.26 26.89
C PHE A 95 -18.63 -9.11 26.32
N ILE A 96 -17.49 -8.83 26.96
CA ILE A 96 -16.52 -7.89 26.42
C ILE A 96 -15.74 -8.62 25.33
N SER A 97 -15.88 -8.16 24.08
CA SER A 97 -15.21 -8.77 22.93
C SER A 97 -13.77 -8.26 22.79
N ASP A 98 -13.55 -6.95 22.93
CA ASP A 98 -12.21 -6.35 22.78
C ASP A 98 -12.15 -4.90 23.30
N TYR A 99 -10.97 -4.29 23.29
CA TYR A 99 -10.77 -2.85 23.49
C TYR A 99 -11.25 -2.04 22.29
N ALA A 100 -11.86 -0.88 22.56
CA ALA A 100 -12.18 0.12 21.54
C ALA A 100 -10.93 0.92 21.16
N ARG A 101 -10.13 0.40 20.23
CA ARG A 101 -8.85 1.00 19.79
C ARG A 101 -8.99 2.13 18.76
N ASP A 102 -10.19 2.31 18.19
CA ASP A 102 -10.46 3.21 17.07
C ASP A 102 -10.14 4.69 17.36
N ARG A 103 -10.16 5.10 18.64
CA ARG A 103 -9.88 6.49 19.02
C ARG A 103 -8.42 6.86 18.77
N TYR A 104 -7.48 6.06 19.28
CA TYR A 104 -6.06 6.37 19.18
C TYR A 104 -5.51 6.06 17.78
N THR A 105 -6.00 5.02 17.12
CA THR A 105 -5.65 4.75 15.72
C THR A 105 -6.13 5.87 14.80
N ARG A 106 -7.31 6.46 15.07
CA ARG A 106 -7.79 7.65 14.35
C ARG A 106 -6.92 8.88 14.59
N TYR A 107 -6.43 9.12 15.82
CA TYR A 107 -5.48 10.22 16.05
C TYR A 107 -4.19 10.05 15.25
N LEU A 108 -3.66 8.82 15.18
CA LEU A 108 -2.50 8.52 14.35
C LEU A 108 -2.78 8.74 12.85
N ALA A 109 -3.95 8.30 12.37
CA ALA A 109 -4.37 8.53 10.98
C ALA A 109 -4.51 10.02 10.65
N ILE A 110 -5.10 10.81 11.56
CA ILE A 110 -5.21 12.27 11.40
C ILE A 110 -3.82 12.91 11.39
N ALA A 111 -2.93 12.54 12.31
CA ALA A 111 -1.57 13.04 12.36
C ALA A 111 -0.82 12.73 11.04
N PHE A 112 -0.96 11.52 10.50
CA PHE A 112 -0.39 11.14 9.21
C PHE A 112 -0.92 12.02 8.06
N ILE A 113 -2.24 12.23 7.98
CA ILE A 113 -2.86 13.09 6.96
C ILE A 113 -2.37 14.55 7.10
N LEU A 114 -2.27 15.06 8.33
CA LEU A 114 -1.76 16.40 8.60
C LEU A 114 -0.30 16.53 8.16
N CYS A 115 0.55 15.54 8.44
CA CYS A 115 1.93 15.52 7.96
C CYS A 115 2.00 15.59 6.42
N LEU A 116 1.15 14.82 5.72
CA LEU A 116 1.07 14.89 4.26
C LEU A 116 0.64 16.28 3.78
N PHE A 117 -0.30 16.95 4.46
CA PHE A 117 -0.74 18.29 4.07
C PHE A 117 0.32 19.35 4.35
N VAL A 118 0.96 19.32 5.52
CA VAL A 118 1.97 20.30 5.93
C VAL A 118 3.22 20.17 5.07
N ILE A 119 3.71 18.95 4.83
CA ILE A 119 4.95 18.71 4.08
C ILE A 119 4.69 18.69 2.57
N GLY A 120 3.63 18.02 2.12
CA GLY A 120 3.33 17.82 0.71
C GLY A 120 2.48 18.93 0.07
N GLY A 121 1.88 19.83 0.86
CA GLY A 121 0.99 20.90 0.38
C GLY A 121 -0.13 20.35 -0.52
N ARG A 122 -0.32 20.97 -1.69
CA ARG A 122 -1.32 20.51 -2.69
C ARG A 122 -1.07 19.09 -3.20
N LYS A 123 0.19 18.65 -3.29
CA LYS A 123 0.52 17.26 -3.69
C LYS A 123 0.18 16.28 -2.58
N GLY A 124 0.34 16.69 -1.32
CA GLY A 124 -0.09 15.93 -0.14
C GLY A 124 -1.58 15.65 -0.13
N ILE A 125 -2.41 16.66 -0.45
CA ILE A 125 -3.87 16.48 -0.59
C ILE A 125 -4.20 15.41 -1.64
N LYS A 126 -3.56 15.48 -2.82
CA LYS A 126 -3.74 14.48 -3.86
C LYS A 126 -3.32 13.08 -3.41
N ALA A 127 -2.23 12.96 -2.66
CA ALA A 127 -1.74 11.69 -2.13
C ALA A 127 -2.77 11.05 -1.17
N VAL A 128 -3.38 11.84 -0.28
CA VAL A 128 -4.45 11.35 0.62
C VAL A 128 -5.66 10.88 -0.17
N VAL A 129 -6.09 11.63 -1.19
CA VAL A 129 -7.21 11.24 -2.06
C VAL A 129 -6.92 9.92 -2.77
N THR A 130 -5.72 9.76 -3.35
CA THR A 130 -5.37 8.52 -4.05
C THR A 130 -5.20 7.34 -3.11
N LEU A 131 -4.66 7.55 -1.90
CA LEU A 131 -4.60 6.50 -0.88
C LEU A 131 -6.01 6.03 -0.48
N GLY A 132 -6.94 6.97 -0.29
CA GLY A 132 -8.34 6.66 -0.03
C GLY A 132 -8.98 5.88 -1.18
N ILE A 133 -8.76 6.30 -2.42
CA ILE A 133 -9.22 5.58 -3.63
C ILE A 133 -8.69 4.15 -3.65
N THR A 134 -7.40 3.93 -3.38
CA THR A 134 -6.80 2.59 -3.32
C THR A 134 -7.47 1.73 -2.24
N GLY A 135 -7.64 2.28 -1.03
CA GLY A 135 -8.32 1.57 0.07
C GLY A 135 -9.77 1.23 -0.27
N LEU A 136 -10.51 2.15 -0.89
CA LEU A 136 -11.89 1.92 -1.33
C LEU A 136 -11.96 0.88 -2.45
N ALA A 137 -11.04 0.90 -3.41
CA ALA A 137 -10.98 -0.10 -4.46
C ALA A 137 -10.67 -1.50 -3.89
N ILE A 138 -9.79 -1.61 -2.90
CA ILE A 138 -9.55 -2.88 -2.22
C ILE A 138 -10.81 -3.33 -1.47
N ALA A 139 -11.40 -2.46 -0.65
CA ALA A 139 -12.52 -2.80 0.22
C ALA A 139 -13.83 -3.11 -0.54
N PHE A 140 -14.13 -2.36 -1.60
CA PHE A 140 -15.43 -2.42 -2.30
C PHE A 140 -15.37 -3.06 -3.69
N VAL A 141 -14.18 -3.31 -4.25
CA VAL A 141 -14.03 -3.97 -5.56
C VAL A 141 -13.25 -5.27 -5.43
N LEU A 142 -12.02 -5.24 -4.91
CA LEU A 142 -11.18 -6.44 -4.83
C LEU A 142 -11.76 -7.48 -3.88
N LEU A 143 -11.93 -7.14 -2.59
CA LEU A 143 -12.39 -8.09 -1.57
C LEU A 143 -13.77 -8.70 -1.93
N PRO A 144 -14.78 -7.93 -2.36
CA PRO A 144 -16.07 -8.50 -2.74
C PRO A 144 -15.99 -9.42 -3.96
N LEU A 145 -15.10 -9.16 -4.92
CA LEU A 145 -14.90 -10.06 -6.07
C LEU A 145 -14.17 -11.34 -5.65
N LEU A 146 -13.20 -11.26 -4.74
CA LEU A 146 -12.54 -12.44 -4.20
C LEU A 146 -13.53 -13.31 -3.39
N LEU A 147 -14.38 -12.70 -2.56
CA LEU A 147 -15.44 -13.38 -1.83
C LEU A 147 -16.51 -14.02 -2.72
N LYS A 148 -16.62 -13.61 -4.00
CA LYS A 148 -17.49 -14.26 -4.99
C LYS A 148 -16.79 -15.42 -5.73
N GLY A 149 -15.54 -15.74 -5.39
CA GLY A 149 -14.79 -16.84 -6.00
C GLY A 149 -14.21 -16.53 -7.38
N TYR A 150 -14.12 -15.25 -7.79
CA TYR A 150 -13.43 -14.90 -9.04
C TYR A 150 -11.93 -15.20 -8.96
N ASN A 151 -11.29 -15.42 -10.12
CA ASN A 151 -9.86 -15.70 -10.20
C ASN A 151 -9.02 -14.61 -9.48
N PRO A 152 -8.31 -14.94 -8.38
CA PRO A 152 -7.67 -13.91 -7.57
C PRO A 152 -6.58 -13.14 -8.30
N ILE A 153 -5.75 -13.81 -9.10
CA ILE A 153 -4.64 -13.17 -9.83
C ILE A 153 -5.19 -12.17 -10.85
N GLY A 154 -6.13 -12.61 -11.70
CA GLY A 154 -6.69 -11.79 -12.77
C GLY A 154 -7.42 -10.55 -12.25
N VAL A 155 -8.26 -10.74 -11.22
CA VAL A 155 -8.98 -9.61 -10.58
C VAL A 155 -7.99 -8.63 -9.96
N THR A 156 -6.97 -9.14 -9.25
CA THR A 156 -5.99 -8.28 -8.58
C THR A 156 -5.18 -7.47 -9.59
N VAL A 157 -4.69 -8.06 -10.69
CA VAL A 157 -3.98 -7.32 -11.74
C VAL A 157 -4.87 -6.24 -12.35
N LEU A 158 -6.15 -6.53 -12.59
CA LEU A 158 -7.09 -5.56 -13.16
C LEU A 158 -7.35 -4.40 -12.20
N VAL A 159 -7.58 -4.69 -10.91
CA VAL A 159 -7.75 -3.67 -9.87
C VAL A 159 -6.47 -2.84 -9.72
N CYS A 160 -5.30 -3.45 -9.67
CA CYS A 160 -4.01 -2.76 -9.63
C CYS A 160 -3.82 -1.81 -10.83
N ALA A 161 -4.14 -2.26 -12.04
CA ALA A 161 -4.06 -1.43 -13.23
C ALA A 161 -5.04 -0.24 -13.18
N ALA A 162 -6.29 -0.48 -12.75
CA ALA A 162 -7.30 0.56 -12.60
C ALA A 162 -6.94 1.60 -11.53
N VAL A 163 -6.49 1.14 -10.36
CA VAL A 163 -6.02 2.00 -9.26
C VAL A 163 -4.79 2.80 -9.65
N SER A 164 -3.83 2.17 -10.34
CA SER A 164 -2.64 2.88 -10.86
C SER A 164 -3.04 3.97 -11.85
N ALA A 165 -3.95 3.66 -12.78
CA ALA A 165 -4.44 4.61 -13.77
C ALA A 165 -5.13 5.82 -13.11
N LEU A 166 -6.02 5.56 -12.15
CA LEU A 166 -6.73 6.60 -11.41
C LEU A 166 -5.75 7.44 -10.56
N THR A 167 -4.83 6.79 -9.87
CA THR A 167 -3.80 7.44 -9.05
C THR A 167 -2.93 8.38 -9.87
N PHE A 168 -2.37 7.90 -10.98
CA PHE A 168 -1.54 8.73 -11.84
C PHE A 168 -2.33 9.83 -12.55
N ALA A 169 -3.59 9.60 -12.90
CA ALA A 169 -4.46 10.65 -13.44
C ALA A 169 -4.70 11.78 -12.44
N VAL A 170 -4.94 11.47 -11.16
CA VAL A 170 -5.17 12.48 -10.10
C VAL A 170 -3.87 13.22 -9.76
N VAL A 171 -2.77 12.49 -9.58
CA VAL A 171 -1.49 13.06 -9.14
C VAL A 171 -0.80 13.81 -10.27
N GLY A 172 -0.53 13.13 -11.38
CA GLY A 172 0.27 13.60 -12.51
C GLY A 172 -0.53 14.15 -13.69
N GLY A 173 -1.85 13.96 -13.72
CA GLY A 173 -2.68 14.27 -14.88
C GLY A 173 -2.62 13.20 -15.96
N ILE A 174 -3.49 13.31 -16.98
CA ILE A 174 -3.49 12.38 -18.12
C ILE A 174 -2.46 12.87 -19.15
N ASN A 175 -1.33 12.18 -19.25
CA ASN A 175 -0.25 12.51 -20.18
C ASN A 175 0.57 11.24 -20.54
N ASN A 176 1.49 11.38 -21.50
CA ASN A 176 2.33 10.26 -21.96
C ASN A 176 3.21 9.65 -20.86
N LYS A 177 3.58 10.47 -19.85
CA LYS A 177 4.33 10.03 -18.68
C LYS A 177 3.48 9.15 -17.78
N SER A 178 2.25 9.56 -17.46
CA SER A 178 1.30 8.76 -16.68
C SER A 178 0.97 7.46 -17.40
N ILE A 179 0.74 7.48 -18.72
CA ILE A 179 0.49 6.24 -19.50
C ILE A 179 1.68 5.29 -19.44
N ALA A 180 2.91 5.80 -19.59
CA ALA A 180 4.11 4.97 -19.46
C ALA A 180 4.25 4.36 -18.06
N ALA A 181 3.96 5.15 -17.02
CA ALA A 181 3.95 4.66 -15.64
C ALA A 181 2.89 3.58 -15.42
N ILE A 182 1.67 3.73 -15.95
CA ILE A 182 0.61 2.71 -15.88
C ILE A 182 1.08 1.39 -16.51
N ILE A 183 1.66 1.45 -17.71
CA ILE A 183 2.14 0.25 -18.42
C ILE A 183 3.29 -0.39 -17.66
N GLY A 184 4.23 0.42 -17.16
CA GLY A 184 5.32 0.01 -16.30
C GLY A 184 4.85 -0.72 -15.06
N THR A 185 3.90 -0.12 -14.34
CA THR A 185 3.34 -0.69 -13.11
C THR A 185 2.58 -1.98 -13.40
N THR A 186 1.67 -1.96 -14.38
CA THR A 186 0.88 -3.14 -14.75
C THR A 186 1.77 -4.29 -15.19
N GLY A 187 2.80 -4.01 -15.99
CA GLY A 187 3.78 -5.02 -16.41
C GLY A 187 4.60 -5.57 -15.23
N GLY A 188 5.06 -4.70 -14.32
CA GLY A 188 5.81 -5.11 -13.14
C GLY A 188 5.00 -6.00 -12.20
N VAL A 189 3.77 -5.61 -11.86
CA VAL A 189 2.91 -6.39 -10.98
C VAL A 189 2.42 -7.69 -11.63
N LEU A 190 2.20 -7.69 -12.96
CA LEU A 190 1.88 -8.91 -13.70
C LEU A 190 3.04 -9.91 -13.63
N VAL A 191 4.28 -9.44 -13.83
CA VAL A 191 5.47 -10.29 -13.73
C VAL A 191 5.68 -10.78 -12.29
N ALA A 192 5.45 -9.94 -11.28
CA ALA A 192 5.47 -10.38 -9.88
C ALA A 192 4.47 -11.52 -9.64
N GLY A 193 3.23 -11.36 -10.09
CA GLY A 193 2.18 -12.36 -9.95
C GLY A 193 2.50 -13.67 -10.68
N LEU A 194 2.99 -13.59 -11.92
CA LEU A 194 3.37 -14.77 -12.71
C LEU A 194 4.57 -15.51 -12.10
N LEU A 195 5.58 -14.78 -11.62
CA LEU A 195 6.73 -15.40 -10.94
C LEU A 195 6.34 -16.01 -9.61
N ALA A 196 5.50 -15.33 -8.82
CA ALA A 196 4.97 -15.88 -7.57
C ALA A 196 4.18 -17.16 -7.84
N PHE A 197 3.34 -17.18 -8.87
CA PHE A 197 2.60 -18.36 -9.29
C PHE A 197 3.52 -19.51 -9.73
N ALA A 198 4.49 -19.23 -10.60
CA ALA A 198 5.41 -20.25 -11.11
C ALA A 198 6.33 -20.81 -10.01
N ALA A 199 6.98 -19.93 -9.24
CA ALA A 199 7.86 -20.31 -8.14
C ALA A 199 7.07 -20.99 -7.02
N GLY A 200 5.90 -20.46 -6.66
CA GLY A 200 5.04 -21.05 -5.64
C GLY A 200 4.52 -22.43 -6.03
N THR A 201 4.16 -22.63 -7.29
CA THR A 201 3.77 -23.95 -7.80
C THR A 201 4.94 -24.92 -7.78
N ALA A 202 6.13 -24.50 -8.19
CA ALA A 202 7.35 -25.31 -8.16
C ALA A 202 7.76 -25.69 -6.72
N ALA A 203 7.62 -24.74 -5.78
CA ALA A 203 7.87 -24.95 -4.36
C ALA A 203 6.72 -25.66 -3.62
N ARG A 204 5.64 -26.03 -4.34
CA ARG A 204 4.44 -26.69 -3.81
C ARG A 204 3.73 -25.91 -2.69
N LEU A 205 3.81 -24.58 -2.71
CA LEU A 205 3.18 -23.73 -1.70
C LEU A 205 1.68 -23.99 -1.61
N THR A 206 1.13 -24.06 -0.40
CA THR A 206 -0.26 -24.47 -0.21
C THR A 206 -1.25 -23.32 -0.35
N GLY A 207 -0.82 -22.11 0.01
CA GLY A 207 -1.71 -20.95 0.19
C GLY A 207 -2.35 -20.87 1.58
N PHE A 208 -2.05 -21.82 2.48
CA PHE A 208 -2.50 -21.86 3.88
C PHE A 208 -1.39 -21.47 4.86
N ALA A 209 -0.43 -20.68 4.40
CA ALA A 209 0.67 -20.19 5.24
C ALA A 209 0.17 -19.32 6.40
N GLU A 210 -0.91 -18.57 6.17
CA GLU A 210 -1.56 -17.72 7.18
C GLU A 210 -2.77 -18.46 7.79
N GLU A 211 -2.97 -18.31 9.10
CA GLU A 211 -4.04 -19.02 9.83
C GLU A 211 -5.44 -18.58 9.35
N GLU A 212 -5.57 -17.30 9.03
CA GLU A 212 -6.78 -16.68 8.47
C GLU A 212 -7.17 -17.33 7.13
N ALA A 213 -6.18 -17.76 6.34
CA ALA A 213 -6.46 -18.49 5.10
C ALA A 213 -7.09 -19.86 5.39
N ALA A 214 -6.74 -20.52 6.49
CA ALA A 214 -7.43 -21.74 6.92
C ALA A 214 -8.84 -21.43 7.45
N MET A 215 -9.04 -20.32 8.16
CA MET A 215 -10.36 -19.90 8.64
C MET A 215 -11.35 -19.62 7.50
N LEU A 216 -10.87 -19.17 6.34
CA LEU A 216 -11.70 -18.97 5.15
C LEU A 216 -12.39 -20.26 4.66
N LEU A 217 -11.92 -21.45 5.05
CA LEU A 217 -12.61 -22.72 4.78
C LEU A 217 -13.94 -22.86 5.53
N TYR A 218 -14.17 -22.07 6.58
CA TYR A 218 -15.34 -22.20 7.46
C TYR A 218 -16.30 -21.02 7.35
N ILE A 219 -16.18 -20.19 6.31
CA ILE A 219 -17.08 -19.06 6.15
C ILE A 219 -18.49 -19.52 5.74
N PRO A 220 -19.55 -18.81 6.17
CA PRO A 220 -20.94 -19.19 5.84
C PRO A 220 -21.29 -19.15 4.35
N GLN A 221 -20.48 -18.46 3.55
CA GLN A 221 -20.79 -18.14 2.15
C GLN A 221 -20.50 -19.31 1.19
N GLU A 222 -20.10 -20.49 1.70
CA GLU A 222 -19.79 -21.74 0.97
C GLU A 222 -19.02 -21.54 -0.34
N THR A 223 -18.14 -20.55 -0.37
CA THR A 223 -17.45 -20.14 -1.60
C THR A 223 -16.20 -20.99 -1.82
N PHE A 224 -15.98 -21.42 -3.06
CA PHE A 224 -14.74 -22.11 -3.44
C PHE A 224 -13.60 -21.11 -3.64
N PHE A 225 -12.65 -21.09 -2.70
CA PHE A 225 -11.47 -20.26 -2.79
C PHE A 225 -10.29 -20.95 -3.47
N ASP A 226 -9.58 -20.19 -4.30
CA ASP A 226 -8.23 -20.51 -4.75
C ASP A 226 -7.22 -19.89 -3.78
N PHE A 227 -6.86 -20.62 -2.73
CA PHE A 227 -5.93 -20.16 -1.68
C PHE A 227 -4.53 -19.82 -2.21
N ARG A 228 -4.04 -20.57 -3.19
CA ARG A 228 -2.78 -20.22 -3.88
C ARG A 228 -2.94 -18.91 -4.63
N GLY A 229 -4.05 -18.76 -5.37
CA GLY A 229 -4.41 -17.51 -6.03
C GLY A 229 -4.48 -16.33 -5.05
N LEU A 230 -5.11 -16.50 -3.89
CA LEU A 230 -5.20 -15.47 -2.84
C LEU A 230 -3.83 -15.07 -2.31
N LEU A 231 -2.95 -16.04 -2.07
CA LEU A 231 -1.56 -15.77 -1.71
C LEU A 231 -0.87 -14.90 -2.79
N PHE A 232 -0.97 -15.29 -4.06
CA PHE A 232 -0.34 -14.55 -5.15
C PHE A 232 -0.96 -13.16 -5.37
N ALA A 233 -2.27 -13.01 -5.15
CA ALA A 233 -2.96 -11.72 -5.12
C ALA A 233 -2.40 -10.81 -4.00
N GLY A 234 -2.17 -11.36 -2.80
CA GLY A 234 -1.52 -10.64 -1.71
C GLY A 234 -0.12 -10.14 -2.08
N ILE A 235 0.68 -10.97 -2.76
CA ILE A 235 2.02 -10.59 -3.25
C ILE A 235 1.93 -9.44 -4.27
N ILE A 236 0.97 -9.51 -5.20
CA ILE A 236 0.73 -8.45 -6.20
C ILE A 236 0.39 -7.11 -5.53
N ILE A 237 -0.52 -7.13 -4.54
CA ILE A 237 -0.92 -5.92 -3.80
C ILE A 237 0.23 -5.37 -2.97
N GLY A 238 0.99 -6.24 -2.29
CA GLY A 238 2.15 -5.83 -1.51
C GLY A 238 3.25 -5.18 -2.36
N ALA A 239 3.44 -5.65 -3.61
CA ALA A 239 4.40 -5.05 -4.55
C ALA A 239 3.89 -3.77 -5.21
N LEU A 240 2.58 -3.57 -5.33
CA LEU A 240 1.96 -2.48 -6.11
C LEU A 240 2.52 -1.09 -5.73
N GLY A 241 2.61 -0.78 -4.43
CA GLY A 241 3.08 0.51 -3.93
C GLY A 241 4.47 0.87 -4.45
N ALA A 242 5.45 0.00 -4.17
CA ALA A 242 6.84 0.21 -4.60
C ALA A 242 6.96 0.28 -6.13
N VAL A 243 6.19 -0.54 -6.85
CA VAL A 243 6.18 -0.56 -8.31
C VAL A 243 5.60 0.74 -8.89
N MET A 244 4.53 1.28 -8.31
CA MET A 244 3.93 2.57 -8.72
C MET A 244 4.95 3.72 -8.57
N ASP A 245 5.65 3.76 -7.44
CA ASP A 245 6.60 4.82 -7.13
C ASP A 245 7.81 4.82 -8.07
N VAL A 246 8.37 3.64 -8.36
CA VAL A 246 9.50 3.51 -9.29
C VAL A 246 9.07 3.83 -10.73
N ALA A 247 7.92 3.33 -11.17
CA ALA A 247 7.41 3.62 -12.51
C ALA A 247 7.18 5.13 -12.71
N MET A 248 6.55 5.80 -11.75
CA MET A 248 6.32 7.24 -11.83
C MET A 248 7.64 8.04 -11.79
N SER A 249 8.60 7.62 -10.98
CA SER A 249 9.92 8.26 -10.87
C SER A 249 10.70 8.19 -12.19
N ILE A 250 10.74 7.01 -12.82
CA ILE A 250 11.41 6.81 -14.12
C ILE A 250 10.72 7.62 -15.22
N ALA A 251 9.40 7.56 -15.29
CA ALA A 251 8.65 8.31 -16.29
C ALA A 251 8.81 9.84 -16.10
N SER A 252 8.94 10.30 -14.84
CA SER A 252 9.27 11.69 -14.50
C SER A 252 10.64 12.10 -15.00
N ALA A 253 11.67 11.31 -14.68
CA ALA A 253 13.04 11.59 -15.09
C ALA A 253 13.17 11.67 -16.62
N ILE A 254 12.53 10.75 -17.35
CA ILE A 254 12.54 10.77 -18.82
C ILE A 254 11.88 12.05 -19.35
N GLU A 255 10.74 12.43 -18.78
CA GLU A 255 10.03 13.65 -19.18
C GLU A 255 10.89 14.90 -18.93
N GLU A 256 11.58 14.97 -17.80
CA GLU A 256 12.48 16.07 -17.44
C GLU A 256 13.68 16.15 -18.39
N VAL A 257 14.31 15.01 -18.71
CA VAL A 257 15.40 14.96 -19.70
C VAL A 257 14.92 15.42 -21.08
N LYS A 258 13.70 15.04 -21.50
CA LYS A 258 13.13 15.52 -22.78
C LYS A 258 12.80 17.02 -22.76
N LYS A 259 12.34 17.54 -21.62
CA LYS A 259 12.08 18.98 -21.45
C LYS A 259 13.38 19.79 -21.49
N ALA A 260 14.44 19.29 -20.84
CA ALA A 260 15.77 19.91 -20.83
C ALA A 260 16.46 19.83 -22.19
N ASN A 261 16.33 18.69 -22.89
CA ASN A 261 16.87 18.49 -24.22
C ASN A 261 15.79 17.99 -25.22
N PRO A 262 15.09 18.92 -25.91
CA PRO A 262 14.05 18.55 -26.87
C PRO A 262 14.55 17.75 -28.08
N SER A 263 15.84 17.77 -28.42
CA SER A 263 16.43 16.97 -29.51
C SER A 263 16.88 15.58 -29.05
N ALA A 264 16.84 15.27 -27.75
CA ALA A 264 17.20 13.95 -27.23
C ALA A 264 16.36 12.85 -27.90
N GLY A 265 17.05 11.85 -28.46
CA GLY A 265 16.44 10.70 -29.11
C GLY A 265 15.91 9.66 -28.11
N ARG A 266 15.09 8.71 -28.61
CA ARG A 266 14.49 7.62 -27.82
C ARG A 266 15.51 6.88 -26.97
N LEU A 267 16.65 6.50 -27.55
CA LEU A 267 17.67 5.72 -26.85
C LEU A 267 18.29 6.49 -25.68
N THR A 268 18.52 7.79 -25.85
CA THR A 268 19.02 8.67 -24.78
C THR A 268 18.01 8.77 -23.65
N LEU A 269 16.71 8.89 -23.97
CA LEU A 269 15.64 8.91 -22.99
C LEU A 269 15.54 7.58 -22.23
N VAL A 270 15.55 6.45 -22.93
CA VAL A 270 15.53 5.11 -22.31
C VAL A 270 16.73 4.95 -21.38
N ARG A 271 17.94 5.32 -21.83
CA ARG A 271 19.16 5.24 -21.00
C ARG A 271 19.05 6.10 -19.75
N ALA A 272 18.51 7.31 -19.85
CA ALA A 272 18.30 8.16 -18.69
C ALA A 272 17.35 7.52 -17.67
N GLY A 273 16.20 7.00 -18.12
CA GLY A 273 15.28 6.29 -17.24
C GLY A 273 15.87 5.02 -16.63
N MET A 274 16.65 4.26 -17.40
CA MET A 274 17.36 3.08 -16.90
C MET A 274 18.41 3.43 -15.85
N ASN A 275 19.12 4.55 -15.99
CA ASN A 275 20.10 4.98 -14.99
C ASN A 275 19.41 5.33 -13.67
N VAL A 276 18.36 6.16 -13.70
CA VAL A 276 17.57 6.46 -12.50
C VAL A 276 16.98 5.18 -11.88
N GLY A 277 16.47 4.28 -12.71
CA GLY A 277 15.95 3.00 -12.26
C GLY A 277 16.99 2.16 -11.52
N LYS A 278 18.21 2.06 -12.05
CA LYS A 278 19.32 1.34 -11.39
C LYS A 278 19.70 1.96 -10.05
N ASP A 279 19.64 3.29 -9.94
CA ASP A 279 19.99 3.99 -8.71
C ASP A 279 18.97 3.70 -7.59
N VAL A 280 17.67 3.63 -7.94
CA VAL A 280 16.62 3.40 -6.94
C VAL A 280 16.33 1.93 -6.68
N MET A 281 16.64 1.02 -7.62
CA MET A 281 16.23 -0.40 -7.51
C MET A 281 16.71 -1.05 -6.21
N GLY A 282 17.96 -0.78 -5.80
CA GLY A 282 18.54 -1.38 -4.60
C GLY A 282 17.83 -0.93 -3.32
N THR A 283 17.62 0.38 -3.18
CA THR A 283 16.93 0.96 -2.01
C THR A 283 15.49 0.50 -1.89
N MET A 284 14.77 0.42 -3.02
CA MET A 284 13.36 -0.01 -3.05
C MET A 284 13.21 -1.52 -2.80
N SER A 285 14.14 -2.34 -3.31
CA SER A 285 14.14 -3.79 -3.07
C SER A 285 14.43 -4.09 -1.59
N ASN A 286 15.42 -3.42 -0.99
CA ASN A 286 15.68 -3.52 0.44
C ASN A 286 14.47 -3.10 1.27
N THR A 287 13.77 -2.04 0.87
CA THR A 287 12.56 -1.58 1.56
C THR A 287 11.47 -2.65 1.56
N LEU A 288 11.21 -3.29 0.41
CA LEU A 288 10.25 -4.40 0.32
C LEU A 288 10.67 -5.59 1.19
N ILE A 289 11.91 -6.04 1.10
CA ILE A 289 12.41 -7.18 1.86
C ILE A 289 12.35 -6.91 3.37
N LEU A 290 12.76 -5.72 3.80
CA LEU A 290 12.73 -5.32 5.21
C LEU A 290 11.30 -5.18 5.73
N ALA A 291 10.36 -4.70 4.91
CA ALA A 291 8.94 -4.62 5.30
C ALA A 291 8.36 -6.01 5.62
N TYR A 292 8.59 -7.00 4.74
CA TYR A 292 8.13 -8.37 4.97
C TYR A 292 8.88 -9.07 6.10
N THR A 293 10.20 -8.87 6.18
CA THR A 293 11.01 -9.43 7.28
C THR A 293 10.59 -8.85 8.62
N GLY A 294 10.24 -7.56 8.66
CA GLY A 294 9.77 -6.86 9.85
C GLY A 294 8.49 -7.47 10.43
N SER A 295 7.51 -7.81 9.58
CA SER A 295 6.30 -8.54 10.01
C SER A 295 6.59 -9.97 10.47
N ALA A 296 7.68 -10.60 9.98
CA ALA A 296 8.06 -11.97 10.32
C ALA A 296 8.96 -12.09 11.58
N ILE A 297 9.31 -10.99 12.27
CA ILE A 297 10.21 -11.02 13.43
C ILE A 297 9.78 -12.02 14.53
N PRO A 298 8.51 -12.07 14.98
CA PRO A 298 8.10 -13.01 16.03
C PRO A 298 8.36 -14.46 15.65
N MET A 299 8.15 -14.79 14.37
CA MET A 299 8.43 -16.12 13.83
C MET A 299 9.93 -16.42 13.77
N LEU A 300 10.75 -15.48 13.33
CA LEU A 300 12.20 -15.65 13.31
C LEU A 300 12.73 -15.87 14.74
N LEU A 301 12.22 -15.14 15.71
CA LEU A 301 12.54 -15.34 17.13
C LEU A 301 12.10 -16.73 17.62
N LEU A 302 10.93 -17.22 17.20
CA LEU A 302 10.45 -18.55 17.54
C LEU A 302 11.45 -19.63 17.06
N PHE A 303 11.91 -19.55 15.82
CA PHE A 303 12.88 -20.51 15.28
C PHE A 303 14.22 -20.43 15.99
N MET A 304 14.68 -19.22 16.32
CA MET A 304 15.91 -19.03 17.11
C MET A 304 15.78 -19.60 18.52
N ALA A 305 14.66 -19.34 19.20
CA ALA A 305 14.41 -19.81 20.56
C ALA A 305 14.33 -21.34 20.63
N TYR A 306 13.67 -21.98 19.66
CA TYR A 306 13.61 -23.43 19.55
C TYR A 306 14.84 -24.07 18.89
N GLN A 307 15.87 -23.28 18.55
CA GLN A 307 17.07 -23.73 17.85
C GLN A 307 16.76 -24.60 16.63
N THR A 308 15.72 -24.22 15.89
CA THR A 308 15.24 -25.02 14.75
C THR A 308 16.32 -25.03 13.67
N PRO A 309 16.75 -26.20 13.16
CA PRO A 309 17.79 -26.27 12.13
C PRO A 309 17.41 -25.44 10.91
N LEU A 310 18.33 -24.61 10.41
CA LEU A 310 18.08 -23.71 9.27
C LEU A 310 17.54 -24.46 8.04
N LEU A 311 18.03 -25.69 7.82
CA LEU A 311 17.55 -26.57 6.77
C LEU A 311 16.04 -26.85 6.89
N LYS A 312 15.52 -27.04 8.11
CA LYS A 312 14.08 -27.21 8.32
C LYS A 312 13.35 -25.88 8.11
N VAL A 313 13.86 -24.79 8.67
CA VAL A 313 13.25 -23.45 8.61
C VAL A 313 12.98 -23.01 7.16
N ILE A 314 13.98 -23.07 6.28
CA ILE A 314 13.86 -22.61 4.89
C ILE A 314 12.83 -23.44 4.09
N ASN A 315 12.59 -24.69 4.49
CA ASN A 315 11.65 -25.60 3.82
C ASN A 315 10.24 -25.58 4.42
N LEU A 316 9.97 -24.77 5.45
CA LEU A 316 8.61 -24.60 5.96
C LEU A 316 7.76 -23.81 4.96
N ASP A 317 6.50 -24.22 4.74
CA ASP A 317 5.58 -23.59 3.78
C ASP A 317 5.43 -22.08 4.04
N LEU A 318 5.33 -21.68 5.30
CA LEU A 318 5.19 -20.28 5.69
C LEU A 318 6.47 -19.46 5.36
N VAL A 319 7.65 -19.98 5.71
CA VAL A 319 8.93 -19.30 5.42
C VAL A 319 9.19 -19.23 3.92
N ALA A 320 8.96 -20.33 3.20
CA ALA A 320 9.08 -20.37 1.75
C ALA A 320 8.10 -19.38 1.09
N THR A 321 6.89 -19.24 1.63
CA THR A 321 5.90 -18.25 1.20
C THR A 321 6.41 -16.82 1.36
N GLU A 322 6.99 -16.46 2.50
CA GLU A 322 7.58 -15.14 2.72
C GLU A 322 8.78 -14.85 1.81
N ILE A 323 9.64 -15.85 1.58
CA ILE A 323 10.77 -15.72 0.65
C ILE A 323 10.26 -15.48 -0.77
N VAL A 324 9.28 -16.26 -1.24
CA VAL A 324 8.69 -16.07 -2.58
C VAL A 324 8.00 -14.72 -2.68
N ARG A 325 7.27 -14.28 -1.65
CA ARG A 325 6.63 -12.96 -1.56
C ARG A 325 7.64 -11.83 -1.72
N ALA A 326 8.72 -11.86 -0.95
CA ALA A 326 9.78 -10.85 -0.99
C ALA A 326 10.54 -10.82 -2.33
N LEU A 327 10.93 -12.00 -2.85
CA LEU A 327 11.69 -12.11 -4.10
C LEU A 327 10.85 -11.80 -5.33
N ALA A 328 9.65 -12.38 -5.46
CA ALA A 328 8.79 -12.14 -6.62
C ALA A 328 8.35 -10.67 -6.71
N GLY A 329 8.02 -10.06 -5.57
CA GLY A 329 7.71 -8.63 -5.50
C GLY A 329 8.89 -7.75 -5.94
N SER A 330 10.10 -8.06 -5.46
CA SER A 330 11.32 -7.33 -5.83
C SER A 330 11.70 -7.52 -7.30
N ILE A 331 11.53 -8.72 -7.86
CA ILE A 331 11.79 -8.96 -9.29
C ILE A 331 10.76 -8.22 -10.15
N GLY A 332 9.47 -8.23 -9.78
CA GLY A 332 8.45 -7.45 -10.48
C GLY A 332 8.74 -5.95 -10.49
N LEU A 333 9.24 -5.42 -9.37
CA LEU A 333 9.77 -4.07 -9.27
C LEU A 333 10.94 -3.82 -10.23
N ILE A 334 11.95 -4.70 -10.25
CA ILE A 334 13.11 -4.59 -11.13
C ILE A 334 12.69 -4.62 -12.61
N ILE A 335 11.69 -5.45 -12.96
CA ILE A 335 11.18 -5.57 -14.33
C ILE A 335 10.30 -4.39 -14.73
N ALA A 336 9.63 -3.74 -13.78
CA ALA A 336 8.89 -2.49 -14.05
C ALA A 336 9.82 -1.38 -14.59
N ILE A 337 11.09 -1.37 -14.19
CA ILE A 337 12.08 -0.37 -14.61
C ILE A 337 12.27 -0.34 -16.13
N PRO A 338 12.72 -1.43 -16.79
CA PRO A 338 12.89 -1.45 -18.24
C PRO A 338 11.57 -1.26 -18.99
N ILE A 339 10.46 -1.82 -18.51
CA ILE A 339 9.14 -1.63 -19.14
C ILE A 339 8.78 -0.15 -19.15
N THR A 340 8.91 0.53 -18.02
CA THR A 340 8.63 1.97 -17.90
C THR A 340 9.59 2.78 -18.77
N ALA A 341 10.90 2.50 -18.71
CA ALA A 341 11.90 3.27 -19.43
C ALA A 341 11.70 3.19 -20.95
N LEU A 342 11.43 1.98 -21.47
CA LEU A 342 11.12 1.76 -22.88
C LEU A 342 9.85 2.50 -23.28
N THR A 343 8.73 2.24 -22.58
CA THR A 343 7.43 2.83 -22.92
C THR A 343 7.46 4.36 -22.87
N ALA A 344 8.05 4.94 -21.81
CA ALA A 344 8.23 6.38 -21.68
C ALA A 344 9.11 6.95 -22.79
N GLY A 345 10.25 6.30 -23.10
CA GLY A 345 11.15 6.72 -24.17
C GLY A 345 10.45 6.78 -25.54
N PHE A 346 9.59 5.81 -25.86
CA PHE A 346 8.82 5.79 -27.11
C PHE A 346 7.66 6.80 -27.12
N LEU A 347 6.89 6.89 -26.04
CA LEU A 347 5.70 7.75 -25.97
C LEU A 347 6.06 9.24 -25.86
N ILE A 348 7.10 9.58 -25.09
CA ILE A 348 7.50 10.96 -24.83
C ILE A 348 8.34 11.53 -25.99
N ASN A 349 9.06 10.71 -26.77
CA ASN A 349 9.81 11.19 -27.94
C ASN A 349 8.94 11.51 -29.17
N ARG A 350 7.63 11.68 -29.04
CA ARG A 350 6.82 12.17 -30.17
C ARG A 350 7.15 13.66 -30.41
N PRO A 351 7.51 14.06 -31.65
CA PRO A 351 7.79 15.46 -31.94
C PRO A 351 6.54 16.28 -31.65
N ARG A 352 6.64 17.18 -30.68
CA ARG A 352 5.59 18.17 -30.43
C ARG A 352 5.51 18.98 -31.72
N LYS A 353 4.45 18.81 -32.52
CA LYS A 353 4.16 19.69 -33.66
C LYS A 353 4.18 21.11 -33.10
N ARG A 354 5.27 21.86 -33.31
CA ARG A 354 5.32 23.27 -32.98
C ARG A 354 4.27 23.91 -33.86
N ARG A 355 3.12 24.24 -33.28
CA ARG A 355 2.17 25.16 -33.90
C ARG A 355 2.92 26.49 -33.93
N PHE A 356 3.60 26.76 -35.05
CA PHE A 356 4.17 28.07 -35.34
C PHE A 356 3.00 29.03 -35.39
N VAL A 357 2.66 29.63 -34.24
CA VAL A 357 1.88 30.85 -34.24
C VAL A 357 2.87 31.90 -34.71
N ALA A 358 2.85 32.20 -36.01
CA ALA A 358 3.54 33.35 -36.53
C ALA A 358 3.00 34.56 -35.76
N LYS A 359 3.81 35.08 -34.82
CA LYS A 359 3.53 36.37 -34.20
C LYS A 359 3.62 37.36 -35.35
N LYS A 360 2.46 37.82 -35.84
CA LYS A 360 2.37 38.97 -36.75
C LYS A 360 2.93 40.14 -35.94
N TYR A 361 4.18 40.50 -36.20
CA TYR A 361 4.70 41.77 -35.69
C TYR A 361 3.83 42.85 -36.33
N PRO A 362 3.29 43.82 -35.56
CA PRO A 362 2.63 44.96 -36.17
C PRO A 362 3.64 45.64 -37.08
N GLU A 363 3.25 45.88 -38.34
CA GLU A 363 4.05 46.66 -39.29
C GLU A 363 4.41 47.99 -38.61
N ALA A 364 5.69 48.32 -38.61
CA ALA A 364 6.16 49.59 -38.09
C ALA A 364 5.45 50.72 -38.84
N PRO A 365 4.92 51.76 -38.15
CA PRO A 365 4.28 52.86 -38.83
C PRO A 365 5.30 53.54 -39.76
N ALA A 366 4.92 53.69 -41.03
CA ALA A 366 5.69 54.39 -42.04
C ALA A 366 5.87 55.85 -41.65
N SER A 367 6.90 56.14 -40.85
CA SER A 367 7.30 57.51 -40.55
C SER A 367 8.12 58.04 -41.73
N ARG A 368 7.46 58.84 -42.58
CA ARG A 368 8.12 59.84 -43.41
C ARG A 368 8.77 60.87 -42.48
N GLY A 369 10.03 60.67 -42.15
CA GLY A 369 10.85 61.64 -41.43
C GLY A 369 12.30 61.46 -41.82
N ARG A 370 12.89 62.49 -42.46
CA ARG A 370 14.30 62.58 -42.86
C ARG A 370 15.22 62.03 -41.76
N ILE A 371 15.92 60.94 -42.05
CA ILE A 371 17.09 60.51 -41.28
C ILE A 371 18.19 61.53 -41.59
N LYS A 372 18.56 62.35 -40.60
CA LYS A 372 19.87 63.02 -40.61
C LYS A 372 20.91 61.93 -40.42
N GLN A 373 21.87 61.84 -41.33
CA GLN A 373 23.07 61.01 -41.15
C GLN A 373 23.71 61.39 -39.81
N ALA A 374 23.75 60.45 -38.87
CA ALA A 374 24.60 60.54 -37.71
C ALA A 374 25.99 60.04 -38.15
N GLU A 375 27.02 60.86 -37.93
CA GLU A 375 28.41 60.52 -38.16
C GLU A 375 28.82 59.27 -37.37
N VAL A 376 29.59 58.41 -38.03
CA VAL A 376 30.19 57.20 -37.45
C VAL A 376 31.38 57.64 -36.59
N PRO A 377 31.44 57.33 -35.28
CA PRO A 377 32.65 57.54 -34.49
C PRO A 377 33.70 56.50 -34.89
N GLU A 378 34.95 56.94 -35.10
CA GLU A 378 36.10 56.06 -35.35
C GLU A 378 36.37 55.13 -34.15
N PRO A 379 36.93 53.92 -34.39
CA PRO A 379 37.09 52.91 -33.35
C PRO A 379 38.44 53.04 -32.62
N ASP A 380 38.51 53.89 -31.59
CA ASP A 380 39.62 53.86 -30.62
C ASP A 380 39.26 52.97 -29.43
N GLY A 381 39.96 51.83 -29.25
CA GLY A 381 40.08 51.21 -27.92
C GLY A 381 40.03 49.70 -27.76
N TRP A 382 40.02 48.87 -28.80
CA TRP A 382 39.92 47.39 -28.65
C TRP A 382 41.27 46.64 -28.57
N ALA A 383 42.29 47.22 -27.91
CA ALA A 383 43.61 46.61 -27.83
C ALA A 383 43.92 45.81 -26.53
N ASN A 384 42.98 45.64 -25.59
CA ASN A 384 43.29 45.05 -24.26
C ASN A 384 42.33 43.95 -23.78
N TYR A 385 42.23 42.84 -24.51
CA TYR A 385 41.75 41.58 -23.93
C TYR A 385 42.85 40.52 -23.97
N PRO A 386 43.31 39.99 -22.81
CA PRO A 386 44.29 38.91 -22.79
C PRO A 386 43.64 37.60 -23.27
N ARG A 387 44.32 36.91 -24.20
CA ARG A 387 43.92 35.57 -24.67
C ARG A 387 44.09 34.54 -23.55
N PRO A 388 43.13 33.64 -23.31
CA PRO A 388 43.28 32.60 -22.30
C PRO A 388 44.17 31.48 -22.85
N ASN A 389 45.43 31.45 -22.43
CA ASN A 389 46.28 30.27 -22.51
C ASN A 389 47.01 30.10 -21.17
N ASN A 390 46.98 28.87 -20.65
CA ASN A 390 47.57 28.36 -19.39
C ASN A 390 46.68 28.40 -18.14
N LEU A 391 45.99 27.28 -17.88
CA LEU A 391 45.63 26.85 -16.53
C LEU A 391 46.57 25.69 -16.13
N PRO A 392 47.23 25.72 -14.97
CA PRO A 392 48.10 24.64 -14.54
C PRO A 392 47.29 23.52 -13.87
N HIS A 393 47.76 22.29 -14.07
CA HIS A 393 47.32 21.09 -13.37
C HIS A 393 47.46 21.24 -11.84
N ARG A 394 46.39 20.91 -11.11
CA ARG A 394 46.42 20.23 -9.81
C ARG A 394 45.21 19.33 -9.66
#